data_AF-A0A0A0KP14-F1
#
_entry.id   AF-A0A0A0KP14-F1
#
_cell.length_a   1.000
_cell.length_b   1.000
_cell.length_c   1.000
_cell.angle_alpha   90.00
_cell.angle_beta   90.00
_cell.angle_gamma   90.00
#
_symmetry.space_group_name_H-M   'P 1'
#
loop_
_entity.id
_entity.type
_entity.pdbx_description
1 polymer ?
#
loop_
_entity_poly.entity_id
_entity_poly.type
_entity_poly.pdbx_seq_one_letter_code
_entity_poly.pdbx_strand_id
1 'polypeptide(L)'
;MLELIFMNKTIDRYQNRTKDLMSSNSTAIEDVQLEKEYDSFSMTKKLEHLEVCKRKLLGDGLDLCSIDELQQLERQLERSLSKIRSRKYQMLKDEIMKLKEEEKMLLEENAALQIKVISESSKKQESNQRSESSNHEEIMDVETELFIGPPERRSNNNNNNNNNAFL
;
A
#
# COMPACT_ATOMS: atom_id res chain seq x y z
N MET A 1 -60.14 -65.13 13.94
CA MET A 1 -59.70 -64.51 15.22
C MET A 1 -58.17 -64.45 15.33
N LEU A 2 -57.44 -65.55 15.10
CA LEU A 2 -55.97 -65.57 15.13
C LEU A 2 -55.29 -64.69 14.07
N GLU A 3 -55.81 -64.64 12.84
CA GLU A 3 -55.24 -63.77 11.77
C GLU A 3 -55.33 -62.28 12.11
N LEU A 4 -56.44 -61.85 12.73
CA LEU A 4 -56.62 -60.46 13.15
C LEU A 4 -55.63 -60.06 14.25
N ILE A 5 -55.36 -60.97 15.18
CA ILE A 5 -54.35 -60.78 16.24
C ILE A 5 -52.95 -60.71 15.65
N PHE A 6 -52.64 -61.56 14.67
CA PHE A 6 -51.34 -61.55 13.99
C PHE A 6 -51.13 -60.27 13.17
N MET A 7 -52.16 -59.80 12.47
CA MET A 7 -52.13 -58.56 11.69
C MET A 7 -51.94 -57.34 12.58
N ASN A 8 -52.68 -57.21 13.69
CA ASN A 8 -52.52 -56.11 14.64
C ASN A 8 -51.12 -56.09 15.27
N LYS A 9 -50.59 -57.25 15.69
CA LYS A 9 -49.21 -57.35 16.19
C LYS A 9 -48.17 -56.97 15.14
N THR A 10 -48.46 -57.19 13.87
CA THR A 10 -47.57 -56.81 12.77
C THR A 10 -47.61 -55.30 12.56
N ILE A 11 -48.80 -54.70 12.54
CA ILE A 11 -49.00 -53.24 12.45
C ILE A 11 -48.32 -52.50 13.62
N ASP A 12 -48.53 -52.95 14.86
CA ASP A 12 -47.89 -52.35 16.04
C ASP A 12 -46.37 -52.38 15.95
N ARG A 13 -45.80 -53.47 15.44
CA ARG A 13 -44.35 -53.59 15.22
C ARG A 13 -43.84 -52.56 14.21
N TYR A 14 -44.57 -52.34 13.13
CA TYR A 14 -44.21 -51.33 12.14
C TYR A 14 -44.37 -49.91 12.71
N GLN A 15 -45.45 -49.62 13.42
CA GLN A 15 -45.66 -48.32 14.05
C GLN A 15 -44.57 -47.98 15.08
N ASN A 16 -44.17 -48.96 15.90
CA ASN A 16 -43.10 -48.77 16.87
C ASN A 16 -41.74 -48.55 16.18
N ARG A 17 -41.41 -49.31 15.13
CA ARG A 17 -40.19 -49.07 14.34
C ARG A 17 -40.16 -47.66 13.72
N THR A 18 -41.28 -47.17 13.23
CA THR A 18 -41.35 -45.83 12.64
C THR A 18 -41.18 -44.74 13.70
N LYS A 19 -41.77 -44.91 14.90
CA LYS A 19 -41.60 -43.99 16.03
C LYS A 19 -40.15 -43.94 16.53
N ASP A 20 -39.50 -45.10 16.68
CA ASP A 20 -38.10 -45.21 17.10
C ASP A 20 -37.16 -44.52 16.10
N LEU A 21 -37.43 -44.67 14.79
CA LEU A 21 -36.66 -44.01 13.74
C LEU A 21 -36.85 -42.49 13.74
N MET A 22 -38.08 -42.00 13.91
CA MET A 22 -38.36 -40.57 14.04
C MET A 22 -37.71 -39.96 15.28
N SER A 23 -37.75 -40.68 16.42
CA SER A 23 -37.09 -40.24 17.66
C SER A 23 -35.57 -40.18 17.48
N SER A 24 -34.97 -41.19 16.86
CA SER A 24 -33.51 -41.23 16.61
C SER A 24 -33.05 -40.13 15.65
N ASN A 25 -33.86 -39.81 14.63
CA ASN A 25 -33.58 -38.70 13.72
C ASN A 25 -33.75 -37.35 14.41
N SER A 26 -34.76 -37.19 15.28
CA SER A 26 -34.94 -35.97 16.08
C SER A 26 -33.76 -35.72 17.00
N THR A 27 -33.30 -36.75 17.73
CA THR A 27 -32.13 -36.62 18.62
C THR A 27 -30.86 -36.31 17.84
N ALA A 28 -30.64 -36.93 16.68
CA ALA A 28 -29.48 -36.61 15.84
C ALA A 28 -29.50 -35.17 15.30
N ILE A 29 -30.69 -34.64 14.98
CA ILE A 29 -30.85 -33.23 14.56
C ILE A 29 -30.60 -32.29 15.75
N GLU A 30 -31.10 -32.62 16.94
CA GLU A 30 -30.84 -31.86 18.18
C GLU A 30 -29.36 -31.85 18.54
N ASP A 31 -28.67 -32.99 18.43
CA ASP A 31 -27.23 -33.10 18.71
C ASP A 31 -26.40 -32.23 17.74
N VAL A 32 -26.73 -32.25 16.44
CA VAL A 32 -26.07 -31.40 15.43
C VAL A 32 -26.38 -29.91 15.66
N GLN A 33 -27.61 -29.59 16.08
CA GLN A 33 -28.01 -28.22 16.40
C GLN A 33 -27.25 -27.71 17.63
N LEU A 34 -27.12 -28.53 18.68
CA LEU A 34 -26.36 -28.22 19.90
C LEU A 34 -24.87 -28.03 19.62
N GLU A 35 -24.27 -28.88 18.78
CA GLU A 35 -22.87 -28.74 18.36
C GLU A 35 -22.66 -27.41 17.63
N LYS A 36 -23.55 -27.07 16.69
CA LYS A 36 -23.49 -25.79 15.97
C LYS A 36 -23.67 -24.58 16.89
N GLU A 37 -24.56 -24.67 17.87
CA GLU A 37 -24.74 -23.62 18.87
C GLU A 37 -23.50 -23.46 19.77
N TYR A 38 -22.90 -24.57 20.19
CA TYR A 38 -21.65 -24.57 20.94
C TYR A 38 -20.51 -23.93 20.16
N ASP A 39 -20.35 -24.30 18.89
CA ASP A 39 -19.34 -23.73 18.01
C ASP A 39 -19.54 -22.21 17.83
N SER A 40 -20.77 -21.79 17.55
CA SER A 40 -21.14 -20.38 17.42
C SER A 40 -20.82 -19.59 18.70
N PHE A 41 -21.18 -20.15 19.85
CA PHE A 41 -20.89 -19.55 21.14
C PHE A 41 -19.37 -19.46 21.40
N SER A 42 -18.63 -20.51 21.07
CA SER A 42 -17.17 -20.53 21.21
C SER A 42 -16.50 -19.46 20.35
N MET A 43 -16.97 -19.26 19.12
CA MET A 43 -16.45 -18.24 18.21
C MET A 43 -16.80 -16.84 18.69
N THR A 44 -18.01 -16.64 19.20
CA THR A 44 -18.44 -15.36 19.79
C THR A 44 -17.55 -14.96 20.96
N LYS A 45 -17.22 -15.91 21.86
CA LYS A 45 -16.27 -15.66 22.96
C LYS A 45 -14.86 -15.30 22.49
N LYS A 46 -14.37 -15.97 21.44
CA LYS A 46 -13.06 -15.65 20.84
C LYS A 46 -13.04 -14.24 20.26
N LEU A 47 -14.11 -13.83 19.59
CA LEU A 47 -14.26 -12.47 19.05
C LEU A 47 -14.26 -11.43 20.17
N GLU A 48 -15.07 -11.63 21.21
CA GLU A 48 -15.13 -10.74 22.36
C GLU A 48 -13.75 -10.58 23.02
N HIS A 49 -13.04 -11.70 23.22
CA HIS A 49 -11.69 -11.67 23.76
C HIS A 49 -10.71 -10.89 22.86
N LEU A 50 -10.79 -11.09 21.55
CA LEU A 50 -9.96 -10.36 20.59
C LEU A 50 -10.25 -8.86 20.61
N GLU A 51 -11.51 -8.47 20.72
CA GLU A 51 -11.93 -7.06 20.81
C GLU A 51 -11.44 -6.40 22.10
N VAL A 52 -11.49 -7.13 23.24
CA VAL A 52 -10.90 -6.66 24.49
C VAL A 52 -9.40 -6.46 24.35
N CYS A 53 -8.69 -7.43 23.78
CA CYS A 53 -7.25 -7.33 23.54
C CYS A 53 -6.90 -6.15 22.62
N LYS A 54 -7.69 -5.93 21.55
CA LYS A 54 -7.54 -4.78 20.66
C LYS A 54 -7.73 -3.46 21.40
N ARG A 55 -8.79 -3.32 22.19
CA ARG A 55 -9.04 -2.11 22.99
C ARG A 55 -7.88 -1.81 23.95
N LYS A 56 -7.41 -2.82 24.68
CA LYS A 56 -6.23 -2.68 25.55
C LYS A 56 -5.01 -2.22 24.76
N LEU A 57 -4.71 -2.82 23.61
CA LEU A 57 -3.60 -2.41 22.73
C LEU A 57 -3.73 -0.97 22.21
N LEU A 58 -4.95 -0.45 22.09
CA LEU A 58 -5.22 0.94 21.72
C LEU A 58 -5.19 1.92 22.91
N GLY A 59 -5.00 1.41 24.12
CA GLY A 59 -4.95 2.21 25.35
C GLY A 59 -6.29 2.34 26.09
N ASP A 60 -7.34 1.63 25.65
CA ASP A 60 -8.66 1.70 26.26
C ASP A 60 -8.82 0.67 27.40
N GLY A 61 -9.53 1.05 28.47
CA GLY A 61 -9.92 0.14 29.54
C GLY A 61 -8.74 -0.39 30.37
N LEU A 62 -7.66 0.37 30.46
CA LEU A 62 -6.44 -0.01 31.19
C LEU A 62 -6.59 0.07 32.71
N ASP A 63 -7.60 0.78 33.23
CA ASP A 63 -7.83 0.99 34.66
C ASP A 63 -8.05 -0.32 35.44
N LEU A 64 -8.48 -1.38 34.74
CA LEU A 64 -8.73 -2.72 35.30
C LEU A 64 -7.54 -3.68 35.10
N CYS A 65 -6.48 -3.25 34.42
CA CYS A 65 -5.31 -4.08 34.18
C CYS A 65 -4.38 -4.09 35.40
N SER A 66 -3.85 -5.27 35.72
CA SER A 66 -2.75 -5.39 36.67
C SER A 66 -1.45 -4.82 36.10
N ILE A 67 -0.48 -4.56 36.99
CA ILE A 67 0.84 -4.07 36.62
C ILE A 67 1.54 -5.05 35.65
N ASP A 68 1.43 -6.36 35.90
CA ASP A 68 2.06 -7.38 35.06
C ASP A 68 1.45 -7.41 33.64
N GLU A 69 0.12 -7.26 33.54
CA GLU A 69 -0.57 -7.17 32.25
C GLU A 69 -0.16 -5.91 31.47
N LEU A 70 -0.04 -4.77 32.16
CA LEU A 70 0.42 -3.52 31.54
C LEU A 70 1.86 -3.64 31.03
N GLN A 71 2.75 -4.24 31.81
CA GLN A 71 4.13 -4.48 31.36
C GLN A 71 4.18 -5.45 30.17
N GLN A 72 3.33 -6.48 30.14
CA GLN A 72 3.26 -7.38 28.99
C GLN A 72 2.78 -6.65 27.73
N LEU A 73 1.77 -5.79 27.88
CA LEU A 73 1.24 -4.96 26.81
C LEU A 73 2.30 -4.01 26.26
N GLU A 74 3.02 -3.32 27.13
CA GLU A 74 4.13 -2.43 26.78
C GLU A 74 5.21 -3.17 25.98
N ARG A 75 5.69 -4.31 26.50
CA ARG A 75 6.70 -5.13 25.80
C ARG A 75 6.21 -5.60 24.42
N GLN A 76 4.93 -5.94 24.28
CA GLN A 76 4.36 -6.34 23.01
C GLN A 76 4.29 -5.17 22.01
N LEU A 77 3.88 -3.99 22.46
CA LEU A 77 3.85 -2.77 21.65
C LEU A 77 5.25 -2.36 21.23
N GLU A 78 6.22 -2.37 22.14
CA GLU A 78 7.61 -2.02 21.85
C GLU A 78 8.21 -2.95 20.78
N ARG A 79 8.06 -4.27 20.95
CA ARG A 79 8.54 -5.28 19.99
C ARG A 79 7.92 -5.09 18.61
N SER A 80 6.61 -4.92 18.54
CA SER A 80 5.89 -4.75 17.26
C SER A 80 6.27 -3.43 16.57
N LEU A 81 6.38 -2.34 17.32
CA LEU A 81 6.80 -1.04 16.83
C LEU A 81 8.24 -1.05 16.31
N SER A 82 9.15 -1.71 17.04
CA SER A 82 10.53 -1.91 16.62
C SER A 82 10.62 -2.65 15.28
N LYS A 83 9.81 -3.72 15.11
CA LYS A 83 9.72 -4.47 13.85
C LYS A 83 9.18 -3.60 12.70
N ILE A 84 8.14 -2.81 12.95
CA ILE A 84 7.55 -1.90 11.95
C ILE A 84 8.59 -0.86 11.51
N ARG A 85 9.27 -0.20 12.47
CA ARG A 85 10.29 0.80 12.20
C ARG A 85 11.46 0.20 11.41
N SER A 86 11.93 -0.97 11.81
CA SER A 86 13.02 -1.68 11.12
C SER A 86 12.66 -1.98 9.66
N ARG A 87 11.44 -2.49 9.42
CA ARG A 87 10.96 -2.75 8.06
C ARG A 87 10.85 -1.47 7.23
N LYS A 88 10.28 -0.40 7.80
CA LYS A 88 10.15 0.89 7.12
C LYS A 88 11.52 1.48 6.78
N TYR A 89 12.47 1.41 7.72
CA TYR A 89 13.84 1.84 7.50
C TYR A 89 14.51 1.06 6.38
N GLN A 90 14.39 -0.28 6.37
CA GLN A 90 14.97 -1.10 5.33
C GLN A 90 14.40 -0.75 3.95
N MET A 91 13.08 -0.62 3.82
CA MET A 91 12.45 -0.23 2.56
C MET A 91 12.93 1.13 2.04
N LEU A 92 13.00 2.13 2.91
CA LEU A 92 13.51 3.46 2.54
C LEU A 92 15.00 3.41 2.16
N LYS A 93 15.79 2.63 2.89
CA LYS A 93 17.20 2.44 2.59
C LYS A 93 17.40 1.82 1.20
N ASP A 94 16.62 0.79 0.87
CA ASP A 94 16.67 0.12 -0.42
C ASP A 94 16.27 1.09 -1.55
N GLU A 95 15.24 1.91 -1.34
CA GLU A 95 14.82 2.94 -2.29
C GLU A 95 15.89 4.01 -2.51
N ILE A 96 16.52 4.50 -1.44
CA ILE A 96 17.64 5.44 -1.52
C ILE A 96 18.81 4.84 -2.30
N MET A 97 19.15 3.56 -2.06
CA MET A 97 20.24 2.89 -2.78
C MET A 97 19.92 2.76 -4.26
N LYS A 98 18.69 2.39 -4.62
CA LYS A 98 18.26 2.31 -6.01
C LYS A 98 18.38 3.66 -6.72
N LEU A 99 17.88 4.73 -6.10
CA LEU A 99 17.91 6.08 -6.66
C LEU A 99 19.35 6.59 -6.84
N LYS A 100 20.26 6.28 -5.91
CA LYS A 100 21.68 6.64 -6.04
C LYS A 100 22.37 5.92 -7.20
N GLU A 101 22.03 4.66 -7.43
CA GLU A 101 22.58 3.93 -8.59
C GLU A 101 22.04 4.52 -9.90
N GLU A 102 20.75 4.84 -9.95
CA GLU A 102 20.14 5.50 -11.11
C GLU A 102 20.74 6.88 -11.39
N GLU A 103 20.95 7.70 -10.35
CA GLU A 103 21.65 8.98 -10.44
C GLU A 103 23.05 8.81 -11.04
N LYS A 104 23.82 7.83 -10.56
CA LYS A 104 25.16 7.54 -11.07
C LYS A 104 25.14 7.14 -12.56
N MET A 105 24.24 6.23 -12.94
CA MET A 105 24.10 5.79 -14.33
C MET A 105 23.75 6.95 -15.27
N LEU A 106 22.83 7.83 -14.85
CA LEU A 106 22.43 9.00 -15.62
C LEU A 106 23.56 10.03 -15.74
N LEU A 107 24.37 10.22 -14.70
CA LEU A 107 25.54 11.09 -14.76
C LEU A 107 26.59 10.57 -15.76
N GLU A 108 26.85 9.26 -15.74
CA GLU A 108 27.77 8.62 -16.69
C GLU A 108 27.28 8.74 -18.14
N GLU A 109 25.98 8.49 -18.38
CA GLU A 109 25.37 8.64 -19.70
C GLU A 109 25.41 10.09 -20.18
N ASN A 110 25.06 11.05 -19.32
CA ASN A 110 25.10 12.47 -19.67
C ASN A 110 26.51 12.94 -20.01
N ALA A 111 27.53 12.51 -19.25
CA ALA A 111 28.93 12.80 -19.57
C ALA A 111 29.34 12.23 -20.95
N ALA A 112 28.95 10.98 -21.26
CA ALA A 112 29.22 10.38 -22.56
C ALA A 112 28.53 11.13 -23.72
N LEU A 113 27.28 11.57 -23.52
CA LEU A 113 26.55 12.36 -24.50
C LEU A 113 27.20 13.73 -24.72
N GLN A 114 27.64 14.42 -23.66
CA GLN A 114 28.35 15.69 -23.78
C GLN A 114 29.62 15.56 -24.62
N ILE A 115 30.44 14.52 -24.37
CA ILE A 115 31.64 14.23 -25.18
C ILE A 115 31.26 14.00 -26.65
N LYS A 116 30.19 13.23 -26.91
CA LYS A 116 29.72 12.96 -28.27
C LYS A 116 29.30 14.24 -28.99
N VAL A 117 28.52 15.11 -28.34
CA VAL A 117 28.07 16.40 -28.90
C VAL A 117 29.26 17.30 -29.23
N ILE A 118 30.24 17.41 -28.33
CA ILE A 118 31.48 18.16 -28.58
C ILE A 118 32.21 17.59 -29.81
N SER A 119 32.37 16.26 -29.89
CA SER A 119 33.06 15.64 -31.03
C SER A 119 32.35 15.84 -32.38
N GLU A 120 31.01 15.88 -32.39
CA GLU A 120 30.21 16.08 -33.60
C GLU A 120 30.18 17.56 -34.04
N SER A 121 30.21 18.50 -33.09
CA SER A 121 30.30 19.93 -33.36
C SER A 121 31.68 20.32 -33.92
N SER A 122 32.77 19.74 -33.42
CA SER A 122 34.11 19.95 -33.99
C SER A 122 34.24 19.42 -35.43
N LYS A 123 33.63 18.27 -35.75
CA LYS A 123 33.63 17.71 -37.11
C LYS A 123 32.88 18.57 -38.13
N LYS A 124 31.84 19.30 -37.71
CA LYS A 124 31.10 20.24 -38.58
C LYS A 124 31.88 21.53 -38.86
N GLN A 125 32.76 21.96 -37.95
CA GLN A 125 33.63 23.12 -38.18
C GLN A 125 34.77 22.81 -39.16
N GLU A 126 35.37 21.62 -39.09
CA GLU A 126 36.43 21.20 -40.04
C GLU A 126 35.92 21.01 -41.49
N SER A 127 34.67 20.58 -41.69
CA SER A 127 34.08 20.51 -43.04
C SER A 127 33.81 21.88 -43.67
N ASN A 128 33.75 22.95 -42.88
CA ASN A 128 33.53 24.32 -43.36
C ASN A 128 34.82 25.07 -43.70
N GLN A 129 35.99 24.59 -43.29
CA GLN A 129 37.29 25.23 -43.56
C GLN A 129 38.01 24.73 -44.83
N ARG A 130 37.40 23.81 -45.60
CA ARG A 130 38.00 23.28 -46.84
C ARG A 130 37.56 23.99 -48.13
N SER A 131 36.90 25.14 -48.01
CA SER A 131 36.40 25.94 -49.13
C SER A 131 36.77 27.42 -49.01
N GLU A 132 38.03 27.74 -48.72
CA GLU A 132 38.54 29.11 -48.94
C GLU A 132 39.52 29.12 -50.11
N SER A 133 38.99 29.47 -51.28
CA SER A 133 39.75 30.10 -52.34
C SER A 133 38.97 31.34 -52.81
N SER A 134 39.54 32.51 -52.49
CA SER A 134 39.30 33.84 -53.08
C SER A 134 37.89 34.44 -53.00
N ASN A 135 37.66 35.39 -52.09
CA ASN A 135 37.66 36.84 -52.39
C ASN A 135 37.36 37.65 -51.11
N HIS A 136 38.06 38.78 -50.98
CA HIS A 136 38.01 39.72 -49.87
C HIS A 136 36.64 40.45 -49.85
N GLU A 137 35.87 40.31 -48.78
CA GLU A 137 34.81 41.27 -48.42
C GLU A 137 34.96 41.61 -46.92
N GLU A 138 35.06 42.90 -46.63
CA GLU A 138 35.21 43.42 -45.27
C GLU A 138 33.97 43.07 -44.43
N ILE A 139 34.15 42.21 -43.43
CA ILE A 139 33.12 41.87 -42.45
C ILE A 139 32.93 43.09 -41.54
N MET A 140 31.81 43.79 -41.70
CA MET A 140 31.34 44.74 -40.70
C MET A 140 30.72 43.97 -39.53
N ASP A 141 31.22 44.19 -38.32
CA ASP A 141 30.60 43.65 -37.11
C ASP A 141 29.22 44.28 -36.91
N VAL A 142 28.17 43.46 -37.00
CA VAL A 142 26.81 43.84 -36.61
C VAL A 142 26.55 43.22 -35.24
N GLU A 143 26.52 44.04 -34.20
CA GLU A 143 26.05 43.61 -32.88
C GLU A 143 24.59 43.16 -33.00
N THR A 144 24.34 41.89 -32.68
CA THR A 144 22.99 41.35 -32.54
C THR A 144 22.72 41.11 -31.06
N GLU A 145 21.57 41.58 -30.57
CA GLU A 145 21.11 41.33 -29.19
C GLU A 145 20.61 39.87 -29.00
N LEU A 146 21.33 38.90 -29.55
CA LEU A 146 20.95 37.49 -29.47
C LEU A 146 21.38 36.91 -28.12
N PHE A 147 20.47 36.97 -27.15
CA PHE A 147 20.66 36.32 -25.85
C PHE A 147 20.34 34.82 -25.95
N ILE A 148 21.38 33.98 -26.05
CA ILE A 148 21.26 32.52 -25.97
C ILE A 148 21.39 32.13 -24.49
N GLY A 149 20.27 32.20 -23.77
CA GLY A 149 20.17 31.77 -22.37
C GLY A 149 18.86 31.03 -22.11
N PRO A 150 18.77 30.25 -21.00
CA PRO A 150 17.52 29.60 -20.60
C PRO A 150 16.40 30.65 -20.43
N PRO A 151 15.16 30.35 -20.85
CA PRO A 151 14.09 31.35 -20.94
C PRO A 151 13.80 32.01 -19.59
N GLU A 152 13.67 33.34 -19.59
CA GLU A 152 13.30 34.11 -18.41
C GLU A 152 11.95 33.64 -17.86
N ARG A 153 11.94 33.23 -16.59
CA ARG A 153 10.69 32.97 -15.86
C ARG A 153 10.03 34.31 -15.55
N ARG A 154 9.02 34.69 -16.34
CA ARG A 154 8.16 35.85 -16.03
C ARG A 154 7.55 35.68 -14.63
N SER A 155 8.04 36.43 -13.66
CA SER A 155 7.38 36.64 -12.37
C SER A 155 6.28 37.69 -12.57
N ASN A 156 5.03 37.26 -12.60
CA ASN A 156 3.86 38.13 -12.74
C ASN A 156 3.62 38.90 -11.42
N ASN A 157 4.27 40.05 -11.24
CA ASN A 157 3.92 41.01 -10.20
C ASN A 157 2.93 42.04 -10.75
N ASN A 158 1.64 41.73 -10.65
CA ASN A 158 0.57 42.71 -10.81
C ASN A 158 0.55 43.67 -9.61
N ASN A 159 1.34 44.73 -9.66
CA ASN A 159 1.19 45.90 -8.79
C ASN A 159 0.38 46.97 -9.53
N ASN A 160 -0.94 46.86 -9.47
CA ASN A 160 -1.83 47.99 -9.76
C ASN A 160 -1.90 48.90 -8.52
N ASN A 161 -0.96 49.85 -8.45
CA ASN A 161 -1.11 51.04 -7.62
C ASN A 161 -2.09 51.99 -8.31
N ASN A 162 -3.31 52.10 -7.79
CA ASN A 162 -4.13 53.29 -7.95
C ASN A 162 -4.51 53.79 -6.56
N ASN A 163 -3.66 54.68 -6.03
CA ASN A 163 -4.02 55.60 -4.97
C ASN A 163 -4.89 56.70 -5.58
N ASN A 164 -6.11 56.89 -5.04
CA ASN A 164 -6.71 58.20 -4.95
C ASN A 164 -7.26 58.36 -3.53
N ALA A 165 -6.56 59.19 -2.76
CA ALA A 165 -7.07 59.79 -1.54
C ALA A 165 -7.89 61.03 -1.92
N PHE A 166 -8.91 61.31 -1.12
CA PHE A 166 -9.44 62.61 -0.68
C PHE A 166 -10.98 62.68 -0.70
N LEU A 167 -11.50 62.85 0.54
CA LEU A 167 -12.87 63.09 1.02
C LEU A 167 -13.82 61.89 1.01
#